data_AF-A0A2M7FAQ5-F1
#
_entry.id   AF-A0A2M7FAQ5-F1
#
_cell.length_a   1.000
_cell.length_b   1.000
_cell.length_c   1.000
_cell.angle_alpha   90.00
_cell.angle_beta   90.00
_cell.angle_gamma   90.00
#
_symmetry.space_group_name_H-M   'P 1'
#
loop_
_entity.id
_entity.type
_entity.pdbx_description
1 polymer ?
#
loop_
_entity_poly.entity_id
_entity_poly.type
_entity_poly.pdbx_seq_one_letter_code
_entity_poly.pdbx_strand_id
1 'polypeptide(L)'
;MSTLRSFSEMLFCICLILPASAEGNSCIACHATLPQNKVEGKAFYNWKDSVHDKAGVTCDRCHGGNPADIRLDKAHAGVLRPADPRSRVHGSNIPGLCGECHQPQWKEFTRSRHYKALLSGNVEVPGPTCITCHGSMHTAILSPENVADACRRCHNTKSGLSSSVPEEAHATLDLIFYAKNTVKWSGEFVTLARKKGYPVTDAAAALKDAEEKFRLAEIKWHSFDFHEILKLVDESYESAKKAKRLADQEVINGELKNISQEKQGK
;
A
#
# COMPACT_ATOMS: atom_id res chain seq x y z
N MET A 1 -65.85 -8.47 5.58
CA MET A 1 -65.37 -8.97 4.27
C MET A 1 -64.13 -8.17 3.91
N SER A 2 -63.01 -8.87 3.87
CA SER A 2 -61.63 -8.38 3.90
C SER A 2 -61.15 -8.05 2.48
N THR A 3 -60.62 -6.85 2.25
CA THR A 3 -59.92 -6.50 1.01
C THR A 3 -58.42 -6.43 1.28
N LEU A 4 -57.70 -7.51 0.91
CA LEU A 4 -56.24 -7.57 0.89
C LEU A 4 -55.72 -6.95 -0.42
N ARG A 5 -54.88 -5.92 -0.29
CA ARG A 5 -54.04 -5.38 -1.38
C ARG A 5 -52.80 -6.26 -1.55
N SER A 6 -52.59 -6.74 -2.77
CA SER A 6 -51.39 -7.47 -3.20
C SER A 6 -50.22 -6.49 -3.38
N PHE A 7 -49.15 -6.66 -2.61
CA PHE A 7 -47.84 -6.06 -2.91
C PHE A 7 -47.03 -7.08 -3.72
N SER A 8 -46.74 -6.73 -4.97
CA SER A 8 -45.83 -7.46 -5.84
C SER A 8 -44.39 -7.12 -5.45
N GLU A 9 -43.66 -8.09 -4.90
CA GLU A 9 -42.23 -7.95 -4.61
C GLU A 9 -41.42 -8.05 -5.91
N MET A 10 -40.78 -6.95 -6.26
CA MET A 10 -39.82 -6.87 -7.36
C MET A 10 -38.46 -7.28 -6.81
N LEU A 11 -38.06 -8.53 -7.07
CA LEU A 11 -36.79 -9.11 -6.63
C LEU A 11 -35.64 -8.43 -7.38
N PHE A 12 -34.99 -7.45 -6.74
CA PHE A 12 -33.76 -6.84 -7.23
C PHE A 12 -32.61 -7.83 -7.05
N CYS A 13 -32.22 -8.49 -8.14
CA CYS A 13 -31.08 -9.41 -8.15
C CYS A 13 -29.77 -8.59 -8.08
N ILE A 14 -29.33 -8.27 -6.86
CA ILE A 14 -28.04 -7.64 -6.61
C ILE A 14 -26.97 -8.71 -6.88
N CYS A 15 -26.32 -8.61 -8.03
CA CYS A 15 -25.17 -9.42 -8.38
C CYS A 15 -23.97 -8.95 -7.54
N LEU A 16 -23.87 -9.47 -6.31
CA LEU A 16 -22.69 -9.33 -5.46
C LEU A 16 -21.55 -10.09 -6.13
N ILE A 17 -20.59 -9.36 -6.70
CA ILE A 17 -19.28 -9.92 -7.06
C ILE A 17 -18.58 -10.25 -5.74
N LEU A 18 -18.73 -11.49 -5.28
CA LEU A 18 -17.99 -12.01 -4.15
C LEU A 18 -16.50 -12.17 -4.55
N PRO A 19 -15.55 -11.77 -3.71
CA PRO A 19 -14.16 -12.13 -3.92
C PRO A 19 -14.03 -13.66 -3.83
N ALA A 20 -13.34 -14.28 -4.78
CA ALA A 20 -13.07 -15.70 -4.74
C ALA A 20 -12.26 -16.04 -3.48
N SER A 21 -12.86 -16.83 -2.59
CA SER A 21 -12.19 -17.44 -1.44
C SER A 21 -10.97 -18.27 -1.90
N ALA A 22 -9.93 -18.33 -1.08
CA ALA A 22 -8.80 -19.26 -1.27
C ALA A 22 -9.21 -20.74 -1.13
N GLU A 23 -10.43 -21.01 -0.65
CA GLU A 23 -11.04 -22.34 -0.65
C GLU A 23 -11.22 -22.83 -2.10
N GLY A 24 -10.38 -23.78 -2.51
CA GLY A 24 -10.43 -24.42 -3.83
C GLY A 24 -9.21 -24.20 -4.72
N ASN A 25 -8.19 -23.45 -4.28
CA ASN A 25 -6.94 -23.33 -5.04
C ASN A 25 -6.01 -24.53 -4.80
N SER A 26 -5.80 -25.35 -5.82
CA SER A 26 -4.99 -26.57 -5.75
C SER A 26 -3.52 -26.29 -5.44
N CYS A 27 -2.96 -25.17 -5.90
CA CYS A 27 -1.58 -24.77 -5.64
C CYS A 27 -1.37 -24.59 -4.14
N ILE A 28 -2.27 -23.83 -3.50
CA ILE A 28 -2.24 -23.58 -2.04
C ILE A 28 -2.48 -24.88 -1.28
N ALA A 29 -3.55 -25.62 -1.61
CA ALA A 29 -3.93 -26.83 -0.89
C ALA A 29 -2.82 -27.90 -0.90
N CYS A 30 -2.18 -28.12 -2.05
CA CYS A 30 -1.10 -29.09 -2.15
C CYS A 30 0.18 -28.57 -1.50
N HIS A 31 0.58 -27.32 -1.78
CA HIS A 31 1.86 -26.80 -1.29
C HIS A 31 1.86 -26.51 0.21
N ALA A 32 0.68 -26.34 0.82
CA ALA A 32 0.51 -26.26 2.27
C ALA A 32 0.97 -27.52 3.02
N THR A 33 0.96 -28.68 2.34
CA THR A 33 1.34 -29.97 2.91
C THR A 33 2.82 -30.30 2.71
N LEU A 34 3.53 -29.49 1.92
CA LEU A 34 4.94 -29.75 1.61
C LEU A 34 5.83 -29.39 2.80
N PRO A 35 6.89 -30.18 3.07
CA PRO A 35 7.84 -29.87 4.12
C PRO A 35 8.49 -28.48 3.96
N GLN A 36 8.64 -27.74 5.05
CA GLN A 36 9.26 -26.40 5.05
C GLN A 36 10.71 -26.36 4.58
N ASN A 37 11.42 -27.49 4.60
CA ASN A 37 12.78 -27.60 4.06
C ASN A 37 12.82 -27.69 2.53
N LYS A 38 11.65 -27.82 1.87
CA LYS A 38 11.52 -27.68 0.41
C LYS A 38 11.22 -26.22 0.05
N VAL A 39 11.68 -25.81 -1.13
CA VAL A 39 11.50 -24.43 -1.61
C VAL A 39 10.02 -24.07 -1.69
N GLU A 40 9.22 -25.00 -2.20
CA GLU A 40 7.79 -24.87 -2.42
C GLU A 40 7.01 -24.78 -1.10
N GLY A 41 7.38 -25.62 -0.12
CA GLY A 41 6.81 -25.56 1.23
C GLY A 41 7.16 -24.23 1.90
N LYS A 42 8.45 -23.86 1.92
CA LYS A 42 8.90 -22.56 2.47
C LYS A 42 8.18 -21.38 1.82
N ALA A 43 8.00 -21.41 0.49
CA ALA A 43 7.30 -20.39 -0.26
C ALA A 43 5.84 -20.24 0.20
N PHE A 44 5.13 -21.34 0.41
CA PHE A 44 3.78 -21.31 0.98
C PHE A 44 3.76 -20.62 2.35
N TYR A 45 4.64 -21.00 3.29
CA TYR A 45 4.62 -20.43 4.63
C TYR A 45 5.05 -18.95 4.67
N ASN A 46 5.91 -18.50 3.74
CA ASN A 46 6.25 -17.09 3.60
C ASN A 46 5.06 -16.26 3.07
N TRP A 47 4.26 -16.86 2.18
CA TRP A 47 3.07 -16.24 1.61
C TRP A 47 1.90 -16.25 2.61
N LYS A 48 1.71 -17.33 3.37
CA LYS A 48 0.65 -17.47 4.36
C LYS A 48 0.70 -16.32 5.37
N ASP A 49 -0.46 -15.72 5.67
CA ASP A 49 -0.67 -14.57 6.56
C ASP A 49 -0.02 -13.25 6.10
N SER A 50 0.61 -13.23 4.92
CA SER A 50 1.07 -12.01 4.28
C SER A 50 -0.11 -11.10 3.92
N VAL A 51 0.21 -9.85 3.57
CA VAL A 51 -0.80 -8.90 3.05
C VAL A 51 -1.43 -9.40 1.74
N HIS A 52 -0.72 -10.21 0.96
CA HIS A 52 -1.23 -10.81 -0.27
C HIS A 52 -2.15 -12.00 0.00
N ASP A 53 -1.85 -12.86 0.98
CA ASP A 53 -2.77 -13.91 1.43
C ASP A 53 -4.08 -13.28 1.95
N LYS A 54 -3.95 -12.27 2.82
CA LYS A 54 -5.11 -11.52 3.36
C LYS A 54 -5.93 -10.82 2.28
N ALA A 55 -5.32 -10.47 1.16
CA ALA A 55 -5.98 -9.88 0.00
C ALA A 55 -6.49 -10.91 -1.03
N GLY A 56 -6.31 -12.21 -0.79
CA GLY A 56 -6.74 -13.28 -1.69
C GLY A 56 -5.88 -13.44 -2.95
N VAL A 57 -4.65 -12.91 -2.95
CA VAL A 57 -3.71 -13.06 -4.07
C VAL A 57 -3.04 -14.43 -3.98
N THR A 58 -3.48 -15.37 -4.81
CA THR A 58 -3.02 -16.75 -4.84
C THR A 58 -1.74 -16.95 -5.66
N CYS A 59 -1.06 -18.10 -5.49
CA CYS A 59 0.24 -18.37 -6.11
C CYS A 59 0.24 -18.23 -7.63
N ASP A 60 -0.84 -18.65 -8.29
CA ASP A 60 -1.01 -18.62 -9.74
C ASP A 60 -1.07 -17.20 -10.31
N ARG A 61 -1.50 -16.21 -9.53
CA ARG A 61 -1.52 -14.81 -9.95
C ARG A 61 -0.12 -14.28 -10.22
N CYS A 62 0.89 -14.81 -9.53
CA CYS A 62 2.28 -14.44 -9.76
C CYS A 62 3.01 -15.45 -10.66
N HIS A 63 2.86 -16.74 -10.39
CA HIS A 63 3.66 -17.80 -11.03
C HIS A 63 3.00 -18.42 -12.27
N GLY A 64 1.70 -18.22 -12.49
CA GLY A 64 0.91 -18.93 -13.48
C GLY A 64 0.50 -20.33 -13.01
N GLY A 65 0.27 -21.25 -13.95
CA GLY A 65 -0.24 -22.59 -13.65
C GLY A 65 -1.77 -22.65 -13.65
N ASN A 66 -2.30 -23.81 -13.26
CA ASN A 66 -3.72 -24.07 -13.21
C ASN A 66 -4.17 -24.37 -11.77
N PRO A 67 -4.76 -23.39 -11.06
CA PRO A 67 -5.19 -23.57 -9.68
C PRO A 67 -6.42 -24.47 -9.52
N ALA A 68 -7.04 -24.93 -10.62
CA ALA A 68 -8.22 -25.79 -10.59
C ALA A 68 -7.90 -27.29 -10.76
N ASP A 69 -6.65 -27.66 -11.09
CA ASP A 69 -6.24 -29.06 -11.23
C ASP A 69 -5.17 -29.39 -10.17
N ILE A 70 -5.33 -30.53 -9.48
CA ILE A 70 -4.41 -31.00 -8.44
C ILE A 70 -3.27 -31.86 -9.01
N ARG A 71 -3.42 -32.35 -10.24
CA ARG A 71 -2.39 -33.19 -10.87
C ARG A 71 -1.17 -32.34 -11.20
N LEU A 72 -0.01 -32.83 -10.80
CA LEU A 72 1.24 -32.08 -10.83
C LEU A 72 1.55 -31.51 -12.23
N ASP A 73 1.36 -32.28 -13.30
CA ASP A 73 1.64 -31.86 -14.67
C ASP A 73 0.68 -30.75 -15.16
N LYS A 74 -0.58 -30.81 -14.74
CA LYS A 74 -1.62 -29.85 -15.12
C LYS A 74 -1.56 -28.59 -14.27
N ALA A 75 -1.37 -28.74 -12.97
CA ALA A 75 -1.24 -27.62 -12.03
C ALA A 75 -0.05 -26.73 -12.39
N HIS A 76 1.10 -27.33 -12.76
CA HIS A 76 2.31 -26.59 -13.13
C HIS A 76 2.41 -26.26 -14.62
N ALA A 77 1.38 -26.52 -15.43
CA ALA A 77 1.41 -26.21 -16.85
C ALA A 77 1.64 -24.70 -17.06
N GLY A 78 2.76 -24.34 -17.70
CA GLY A 78 3.13 -22.93 -17.93
C GLY A 78 3.83 -22.24 -16.76
N VAL A 79 4.05 -22.93 -15.63
CA VAL A 79 4.93 -22.42 -14.55
C VAL A 79 6.38 -22.57 -14.99
N LEU A 80 7.08 -21.45 -15.13
CA LEU A 80 8.45 -21.41 -15.62
C LEU A 80 9.42 -20.98 -14.52
N ARG A 81 10.66 -21.48 -14.62
CA ARG A 81 11.75 -21.10 -13.71
C ARG A 81 12.00 -19.58 -13.78
N PRO A 82 12.34 -18.90 -12.67
CA PRO A 82 12.59 -17.46 -12.67
C PRO A 82 13.71 -17.00 -13.61
N ALA A 83 14.65 -17.87 -13.97
CA ALA A 83 15.72 -17.58 -14.92
C ALA A 83 15.27 -17.64 -16.39
N ASP A 84 14.10 -18.21 -16.69
CA ASP A 84 13.53 -18.19 -18.04
C ASP A 84 12.93 -16.80 -18.32
N PRO A 85 13.35 -16.09 -19.37
CA PRO A 85 12.82 -14.76 -19.70
C PRO A 85 11.31 -14.71 -19.91
N ARG A 86 10.67 -15.84 -20.24
CA ARG A 86 9.21 -15.96 -20.41
C ARG A 86 8.48 -16.15 -19.09
N SER A 87 9.19 -16.40 -17.99
CA SER A 87 8.58 -16.55 -16.68
C SER A 87 7.96 -15.24 -16.22
N ARG A 88 6.75 -15.31 -15.67
CA ARG A 88 6.07 -14.14 -15.07
C ARG A 88 6.89 -13.52 -13.94
N VAL A 89 7.68 -14.34 -13.24
CA VAL A 89 8.54 -13.93 -12.12
C VAL A 89 10.01 -13.75 -12.53
N HIS A 90 10.29 -13.66 -13.84
CA HIS A 90 11.61 -13.24 -14.31
C HIS A 90 11.90 -11.78 -13.89
N GLY A 91 13.14 -11.46 -13.53
CA GLY A 91 13.51 -10.16 -12.96
C GLY A 91 13.01 -8.94 -13.75
N SER A 92 13.12 -8.97 -15.08
CA SER A 92 12.63 -7.89 -15.95
C SER A 92 11.10 -7.78 -16.00
N ASN A 93 10.38 -8.86 -15.69
CA ASN A 93 8.92 -8.93 -15.78
C ASN A 93 8.24 -8.57 -14.46
N ILE A 94 8.96 -8.65 -13.33
CA ILE A 94 8.45 -8.36 -11.99
C ILE A 94 7.76 -7.00 -11.89
N PRO A 95 8.34 -5.87 -12.37
CA PRO A 95 7.65 -4.58 -12.26
C PRO A 95 6.28 -4.58 -12.95
N GLY A 96 6.19 -5.17 -14.14
CA GLY A 96 4.94 -5.30 -14.88
C GLY A 96 3.92 -6.16 -14.14
N LEU A 97 4.37 -7.29 -13.58
CA LEU A 97 3.53 -8.19 -12.78
C LEU A 97 2.94 -7.46 -11.56
N CYS A 98 3.75 -6.73 -10.81
CA CYS A 98 3.27 -5.93 -9.68
C CYS A 98 2.30 -4.83 -10.13
N GLY A 99 2.55 -4.23 -11.30
CA GLY A 99 1.73 -3.18 -11.91
C GLY A 99 0.32 -3.61 -12.34
N GLU A 100 0.05 -4.92 -12.45
CA GLU A 100 -1.29 -5.44 -12.72
C GLU A 100 -2.30 -5.03 -11.63
N CYS A 101 -1.84 -4.84 -10.38
CA CYS A 101 -2.64 -4.39 -9.25
C CYS A 101 -2.14 -3.07 -8.63
N HIS A 102 -0.82 -2.86 -8.55
CA HIS A 102 -0.18 -1.65 -8.00
C HIS A 102 0.19 -0.65 -9.10
N GLN A 103 -0.78 -0.32 -9.94
CA GLN A 103 -0.55 0.50 -11.13
C GLN A 103 0.06 1.89 -10.85
N PRO A 104 -0.38 2.66 -9.83
CA PRO A 104 0.22 3.96 -9.55
C PRO A 104 1.70 3.87 -9.17
N GLN A 105 2.07 2.92 -8.32
CA GLN A 105 3.45 2.70 -7.87
C GLN A 105 4.32 2.22 -9.03
N TRP A 106 3.80 1.31 -9.85
CA TRP A 106 4.48 0.85 -11.06
C TRP A 106 4.77 2.01 -12.02
N LYS A 107 3.81 2.91 -12.24
CA LYS A 107 4.00 4.09 -13.10
C LYS A 107 5.15 4.97 -12.60
N GLU A 108 5.23 5.27 -11.30
CA GLU A 108 6.34 6.06 -10.77
C GLU A 108 7.66 5.29 -10.84
N PHE A 109 7.66 3.99 -10.53
CA PHE A 109 8.86 3.14 -10.63
C PHE A 109 9.43 3.10 -12.05
N THR A 110 8.59 2.98 -13.08
CA THR A 110 9.05 2.94 -14.48
C THR A 110 9.74 4.21 -14.96
N ARG A 111 9.54 5.33 -14.27
CA ARG A 111 10.23 6.61 -14.56
C ARG A 111 11.61 6.69 -13.90
N SER A 112 11.86 5.87 -12.89
CA SER A 112 13.07 5.92 -12.08
C SER A 112 14.34 5.50 -12.84
N ARG A 113 15.48 5.90 -12.30
CA ARG A 113 16.80 5.40 -12.74
C ARG A 113 16.97 3.90 -12.49
N HIS A 114 16.36 3.37 -11.43
CA HIS A 114 16.38 1.94 -11.12
C HIS A 114 15.73 1.10 -12.23
N TYR A 115 14.57 1.51 -12.73
CA TYR A 115 13.91 0.80 -13.83
C TYR A 115 14.72 0.86 -15.13
N LYS A 116 15.33 2.00 -15.44
CA LYS A 116 16.23 2.13 -16.61
C LYS A 116 17.43 1.19 -16.49
N ALA A 117 18.04 1.10 -15.31
CA ALA A 117 19.15 0.17 -15.05
C ALA A 117 18.71 -1.31 -15.11
N LEU A 118 17.48 -1.62 -14.68
CA LEU A 118 16.94 -2.98 -14.78
C LEU A 118 16.80 -3.40 -16.26
N LEU A 119 16.32 -2.50 -17.11
CA LEU A 119 16.14 -2.78 -18.53
C LEU A 119 17.43 -2.76 -19.36
N SER A 120 18.49 -2.08 -18.90
CA SER A 120 19.76 -2.06 -19.64
C SER A 120 20.50 -3.39 -19.60
N GLY A 121 20.14 -4.29 -18.68
CA GLY A 121 20.76 -5.61 -18.55
C GLY A 121 22.21 -5.57 -18.07
N ASN A 122 22.68 -4.45 -17.51
CA ASN A 122 24.02 -4.36 -16.94
C ASN A 122 24.16 -5.32 -15.75
N VAL A 123 25.10 -6.25 -15.85
CA VAL A 123 25.33 -7.30 -14.85
C VAL A 123 26.25 -6.88 -13.70
N GLU A 124 27.02 -5.81 -13.85
CA GLU A 124 27.92 -5.32 -12.78
C GLU A 124 27.12 -4.67 -11.64
N VAL A 125 26.09 -3.89 -12.00
CA VAL A 125 25.13 -3.30 -11.04
C VAL A 125 23.72 -3.45 -11.64
N PRO A 126 23.09 -4.64 -11.49
CA PRO A 126 21.75 -4.86 -12.02
C PRO A 126 20.76 -3.93 -11.32
N GLY A 127 19.87 -3.31 -12.10
CA GLY A 127 18.81 -2.48 -11.52
C GLY A 127 17.91 -3.31 -10.59
N PRO A 128 17.47 -2.74 -9.46
CA PRO A 128 16.61 -3.45 -8.52
C PRO A 128 15.20 -3.65 -9.12
N THR A 129 14.47 -4.59 -8.55
CA THR A 129 13.03 -4.82 -8.83
C THR A 129 12.21 -4.53 -7.58
N CYS A 130 10.89 -4.64 -7.67
CA CYS A 130 9.98 -4.47 -6.52
C CYS A 130 10.38 -5.38 -5.35
N ILE A 131 10.72 -6.64 -5.63
CA ILE A 131 11.07 -7.64 -4.61
C ILE A 131 12.48 -7.46 -4.05
N THR A 132 13.33 -6.63 -4.65
CA THR A 132 14.68 -6.34 -4.13
C THR A 132 14.60 -5.65 -2.78
N CYS A 133 13.65 -4.70 -2.63
CA CYS A 133 13.40 -3.99 -1.37
C CYS A 133 12.28 -4.67 -0.57
N HIS A 134 11.14 -4.96 -1.21
CA HIS A 134 9.95 -5.47 -0.51
C HIS A 134 10.02 -6.96 -0.17
N GLY A 135 11.01 -7.70 -0.69
CA GLY A 135 11.08 -9.15 -0.56
C GLY A 135 10.15 -9.89 -1.52
N SER A 136 10.41 -11.19 -1.68
CA SER A 136 9.58 -12.10 -2.49
C SER A 136 8.42 -12.64 -1.66
N MET A 137 7.22 -12.71 -2.23
CA MET A 137 6.03 -13.38 -1.65
C MET A 137 5.49 -12.77 -0.35
N HIS A 138 6.27 -11.92 0.31
CA HIS A 138 5.99 -11.24 1.57
C HIS A 138 6.23 -9.74 1.41
N THR A 139 5.23 -9.00 0.95
CA THR A 139 5.29 -7.53 0.92
C THR A 139 5.02 -7.00 2.33
N ALA A 140 6.02 -7.09 3.20
CA ALA A 140 5.99 -6.37 4.47
C ALA A 140 5.94 -4.87 4.20
N ILE A 141 5.24 -4.13 5.08
CA ILE A 141 5.49 -2.70 5.22
C ILE A 141 6.91 -2.59 5.78
N LEU A 142 7.84 -2.10 4.96
CA LEU A 142 9.23 -1.96 5.36
C LEU A 142 9.36 -0.79 6.33
N SER A 143 10.10 -0.98 7.42
CA SER A 143 10.54 0.14 8.24
C SER A 143 11.53 1.01 7.45
N PRO A 144 11.70 2.29 7.84
CA PRO A 144 12.74 3.14 7.27
C PRO A 144 14.11 2.47 7.24
N GLU A 145 14.48 1.77 8.32
CA GLU A 145 15.76 1.07 8.44
C GLU A 145 15.88 -0.08 7.44
N ASN A 146 14.84 -0.90 7.29
CA ASN A 146 14.85 -2.01 6.34
C ASN A 146 14.99 -1.52 4.89
N VAL A 147 14.36 -0.39 4.56
CA VAL A 147 14.53 0.22 3.23
C VAL A 147 15.94 0.75 3.04
N ALA A 148 16.47 1.48 4.04
CA ALA A 148 17.85 1.98 3.99
C ALA A 148 18.87 0.83 3.85
N ASP A 149 18.65 -0.30 4.56
CA ASP A 149 19.48 -1.50 4.42
C ASP A 149 19.41 -2.11 3.02
N ALA A 150 18.24 -2.11 2.38
CA ALA A 150 18.11 -2.53 0.99
C ALA A 150 18.90 -1.60 0.05
N CYS A 151 18.82 -0.28 0.26
CA CYS A 151 19.60 0.70 -0.50
C CYS A 151 21.10 0.47 -0.34
N ARG A 152 21.60 0.26 0.89
CA ARG A 152 23.03 0.05 1.21
C ARG A 152 23.68 -1.09 0.43
N ARG A 153 22.91 -2.08 -0.03
CA ARG A 153 23.43 -3.21 -0.83
C ARG A 153 24.07 -2.75 -2.15
N CYS A 154 23.57 -1.64 -2.72
CA CYS A 154 24.08 -1.08 -3.98
C CYS A 154 24.61 0.35 -3.80
N HIS A 155 23.95 1.17 -2.98
CA HIS A 155 24.37 2.53 -2.67
C HIS A 155 25.47 2.55 -1.60
N ASN A 156 26.68 2.27 -2.04
CA ASN A 156 27.88 2.21 -1.21
C ASN A 156 29.12 2.58 -2.04
N THR A 157 30.22 2.86 -1.34
CA THR A 157 31.49 3.26 -1.97
C THR A 157 32.08 2.22 -2.91
N LYS A 158 31.78 0.92 -2.72
CA LYS A 158 32.31 -0.17 -3.57
C LYS A 158 31.65 -0.22 -4.94
N SER A 159 30.37 0.15 -5.02
CA SER A 159 29.58 0.07 -6.28
C SER A 159 29.70 1.34 -7.13
N GLY A 160 30.41 2.36 -6.65
CA GLY A 160 30.52 3.67 -7.31
C GLY A 160 29.23 4.49 -7.33
N LEU A 161 28.15 4.00 -6.70
CA LEU A 161 26.90 4.72 -6.50
C LEU A 161 26.97 5.61 -5.26
N SER A 162 26.22 6.72 -5.25
CA SER A 162 26.21 7.63 -4.10
C SER A 162 25.85 6.87 -2.81
N SER A 163 26.74 6.95 -1.83
CA SER A 163 26.58 6.30 -0.53
C SER A 163 25.75 7.09 0.46
N SER A 164 25.28 8.30 0.12
CA SER A 164 24.38 9.10 0.97
C SER A 164 22.91 8.72 0.83
N VAL A 165 22.56 8.04 -0.27
CA VAL A 165 21.18 7.67 -0.62
C VAL A 165 20.47 6.86 0.46
N PRO A 166 21.09 5.89 1.14
CA PRO A 166 20.41 5.15 2.20
C PRO A 166 19.95 6.04 3.36
N GLU A 167 20.79 6.98 3.78
CA GLU A 167 20.48 7.93 4.86
C GLU A 167 19.42 8.96 4.42
N GLU A 168 19.50 9.45 3.19
CA GLU A 168 18.47 10.33 2.61
C GLU A 168 17.11 9.62 2.50
N ALA A 169 17.11 8.34 2.09
CA ALA A 169 15.91 7.51 2.01
C ALA A 169 15.28 7.30 3.40
N HIS A 170 16.11 7.01 4.41
CA HIS A 170 15.67 6.87 5.79
C HIS A 170 14.99 8.15 6.28
N ALA A 171 15.69 9.28 6.20
CA ALA A 171 15.16 10.57 6.65
C ALA A 171 13.85 10.95 5.93
N THR A 172 13.76 10.66 4.63
CA THR A 172 12.53 10.90 3.86
C THR A 172 11.37 10.04 4.36
N LEU A 173 11.62 8.75 4.66
CA LEU A 173 10.60 7.86 5.21
C LEU A 173 10.15 8.28 6.60
N ASP A 174 11.06 8.73 7.46
CA ASP A 174 10.71 9.26 8.78
C ASP A 174 9.76 10.46 8.67
N LEU A 175 10.02 11.36 7.73
CA LEU A 175 9.16 12.51 7.48
C LEU A 175 7.80 12.09 6.91
N ILE A 176 7.75 11.07 6.04
CA ILE A 176 6.48 10.47 5.59
C ILE A 176 5.70 9.90 6.78
N PHE A 177 6.34 9.13 7.67
CA PHE A 177 5.68 8.57 8.87
C PHE A 177 5.18 9.67 9.81
N TYR A 178 5.96 10.73 9.99
CA TYR A 178 5.56 11.88 10.80
C TYR A 178 4.35 12.62 10.21
N ALA A 179 4.34 12.88 8.89
CA ALA A 179 3.18 13.45 8.20
C ALA A 179 1.94 12.54 8.32
N LYS A 180 2.10 11.23 8.13
CA LYS A 180 1.02 10.23 8.30
C LYS A 180 0.34 10.34 9.67
N ASN A 181 1.15 10.36 10.73
CA ASN A 181 0.66 10.45 12.10
C ASN A 181 -0.03 11.80 12.36
N THR A 182 0.50 12.88 11.78
CA THR A 182 -0.11 14.21 11.87
C THR A 182 -1.48 14.23 11.19
N VAL A 183 -1.60 13.68 9.97
CA VAL A 183 -2.88 13.55 9.26
C VAL A 183 -3.88 12.74 10.09
N LYS A 184 -3.47 11.59 10.64
CA LYS A 184 -4.31 10.75 11.49
C LYS A 184 -4.82 11.50 12.71
N TRP A 185 -3.93 12.12 13.49
CA TRP A 185 -4.31 12.87 14.68
C TRP A 185 -5.21 14.04 14.34
N SER A 186 -4.88 14.83 13.32
CA SER A 186 -5.76 15.91 12.85
C SER A 186 -7.16 15.39 12.53
N GLY A 187 -7.27 14.23 11.87
CA GLY A 187 -8.55 13.59 11.60
C GLY A 187 -9.34 13.20 12.85
N GLU A 188 -8.66 12.71 13.90
CA GLU A 188 -9.27 12.41 15.20
C GLU A 188 -9.84 13.68 15.87
N PHE A 189 -9.12 14.81 15.82
CA PHE A 189 -9.60 16.10 16.33
C PHE A 189 -10.81 16.63 15.54
N VAL A 190 -10.76 16.61 14.20
CA VAL A 190 -11.90 17.00 13.36
C VAL A 190 -13.13 16.13 13.65
N THR A 191 -12.93 14.82 13.82
CA THR A 191 -14.01 13.88 14.15
C THR A 191 -14.62 14.17 15.52
N LEU A 192 -13.78 14.45 16.52
CA LEU A 192 -14.24 14.80 17.87
C LEU A 192 -15.04 16.10 17.88
N ALA A 193 -14.54 17.16 17.22
CA ALA A 193 -15.23 18.44 17.12
C ALA A 193 -16.62 18.27 16.47
N ARG A 194 -16.70 17.49 15.39
CA ARG A 194 -17.98 17.14 14.74
C ARG A 194 -18.93 16.41 15.69
N LYS A 195 -18.42 15.42 16.43
CA LYS A 195 -19.24 14.63 17.39
C LYS A 195 -19.81 15.51 18.51
N LYS A 196 -19.09 16.57 18.89
CA LYS A 196 -19.57 17.57 19.85
C LYS A 196 -20.55 18.60 19.26
N GLY A 197 -20.83 18.53 17.96
CA GLY A 197 -21.76 19.44 17.28
C GLY A 197 -21.15 20.76 16.81
N TYR A 198 -19.81 20.91 16.87
CA TYR A 198 -19.15 22.09 16.34
C TYR A 198 -19.05 22.06 14.81
N PRO A 199 -19.13 23.22 14.13
CA PRO A 199 -18.94 23.29 12.68
C PRO A 199 -17.50 22.89 12.34
N VAL A 200 -17.34 22.04 11.32
CA VAL A 200 -16.02 21.54 10.92
C VAL A 200 -15.76 21.61 9.42
N THR A 201 -16.52 22.41 8.67
CA THR A 201 -16.44 22.45 7.21
C THR A 201 -15.02 22.78 6.72
N ASP A 202 -14.43 23.85 7.24
CA ASP A 202 -13.08 24.28 6.82
C ASP A 202 -12.00 23.33 7.32
N ALA A 203 -12.16 22.80 8.54
CA ALA A 203 -11.26 21.81 9.11
C ALA A 203 -11.28 20.50 8.30
N ALA A 204 -12.46 20.04 7.88
CA ALA A 204 -12.62 18.85 7.06
C ALA A 204 -12.09 19.05 5.63
N ALA A 205 -12.25 20.25 5.05
CA ALA A 205 -11.66 20.58 3.76
C ALA A 205 -10.12 20.55 3.80
N ALA A 206 -9.52 21.14 4.84
CA ALA A 206 -8.07 21.10 5.05
C ALA A 206 -7.56 19.67 5.32
N LEU A 207 -8.34 18.85 6.05
CA LEU A 207 -7.99 17.45 6.29
C LEU A 207 -7.97 16.64 4.99
N LYS A 208 -9.01 16.79 4.15
CA LYS A 208 -9.09 16.11 2.85
C LYS A 208 -7.91 16.47 1.94
N ASP A 209 -7.53 17.75 1.93
CA ASP A 209 -6.36 18.23 1.20
C ASP A 209 -5.06 17.60 1.72
N ALA A 210 -4.92 17.49 3.04
CA ALA A 210 -3.79 16.81 3.67
C ALA A 210 -3.71 15.31 3.31
N GLU A 211 -4.85 14.60 3.34
CA GLU A 211 -4.97 13.18 2.98
C GLU A 211 -4.60 12.94 1.51
N GLU A 212 -5.05 13.80 0.59
CA GLU A 212 -4.75 13.65 -0.83
C GLU A 212 -3.26 13.86 -1.12
N LYS A 213 -2.65 14.91 -0.55
CA LYS A 213 -1.20 15.15 -0.68
C LYS A 213 -0.38 14.02 -0.08
N PHE A 214 -0.81 13.50 1.07
CA PHE A 214 -0.16 12.35 1.71
C PHE A 214 -0.21 11.11 0.81
N ARG A 215 -1.39 10.80 0.27
CA ARG A 215 -1.60 9.68 -0.66
C ARG A 215 -0.72 9.82 -1.92
N LEU A 216 -0.59 11.03 -2.44
CA LEU A 216 0.32 11.33 -3.55
C LEU A 216 1.79 11.11 -3.17
N ALA A 217 2.21 11.55 -1.98
CA ALA A 217 3.56 11.31 -1.48
C ALA A 217 3.88 9.81 -1.36
N GLU A 218 2.96 8.99 -0.83
CA GLU A 218 3.13 7.53 -0.73
C GLU A 218 3.30 6.85 -2.10
N ILE A 219 2.61 7.35 -3.13
CA ILE A 219 2.78 6.85 -4.51
C ILE A 219 4.12 7.31 -5.07
N LYS A 220 4.43 8.61 -4.91
CA LYS A 220 5.64 9.24 -5.43
C LYS A 220 6.93 8.72 -4.82
N TRP A 221 6.88 8.14 -3.62
CA TRP A 221 7.99 7.39 -3.04
C TRP A 221 8.69 6.45 -4.04
N HIS A 222 7.91 5.82 -4.94
CA HIS A 222 8.41 4.85 -5.90
C HIS A 222 9.12 5.46 -7.12
N SER A 223 9.13 6.79 -7.28
CA SER A 223 9.96 7.48 -8.28
C SER A 223 11.42 7.60 -7.82
N PHE A 224 11.65 7.55 -6.49
CA PHE A 224 12.91 7.86 -5.81
C PHE A 224 13.42 9.30 -6.05
N ASP A 225 12.51 10.23 -6.37
CA ASP A 225 12.79 11.66 -6.39
C ASP A 225 12.49 12.27 -5.02
N PHE A 226 13.48 12.30 -4.14
CA PHE A 226 13.30 12.78 -2.76
C PHE A 226 12.82 14.23 -2.69
N HIS A 227 13.18 15.08 -3.67
CA HIS A 227 12.74 16.47 -3.67
C HIS A 227 11.23 16.58 -3.96
N GLU A 228 10.72 15.87 -4.97
CA GLU A 228 9.28 15.84 -5.25
C GLU A 228 8.48 15.24 -4.07
N ILE A 229 9.00 14.16 -3.47
CA ILE A 229 8.38 13.49 -2.33
C ILE A 229 8.30 14.42 -1.11
N LEU A 230 9.42 15.02 -0.71
CA LEU A 230 9.49 15.88 0.47
C LEU A 230 8.59 17.11 0.35
N LYS A 231 8.44 17.66 -0.86
CA LYS A 231 7.48 18.74 -1.12
C LYS A 231 6.04 18.33 -0.79
N LEU A 232 5.60 17.15 -1.26
CA LEU A 232 4.24 16.66 -0.99
C LEU A 232 4.03 16.32 0.50
N VAL A 233 5.06 15.79 1.16
CA VAL A 233 5.06 15.51 2.59
C VAL A 233 4.87 16.79 3.40
N ASP A 234 5.63 17.85 3.08
CA ASP A 234 5.52 19.15 3.75
C ASP A 234 4.14 19.79 3.54
N GLU A 235 3.66 19.82 2.29
CA GLU A 235 2.34 20.36 1.96
C GLU A 235 1.22 19.60 2.68
N SER A 236 1.32 18.26 2.77
CA SER A 236 0.39 17.43 3.53
C SER A 236 0.42 17.75 5.02
N TYR A 237 1.62 17.82 5.60
CA TYR A 237 1.84 18.13 7.00
C TYR A 237 1.25 19.49 7.41
N GLU A 238 1.50 20.54 6.62
CA GLU A 238 0.96 21.87 6.91
C GLU A 238 -0.56 21.92 6.77
N SER A 239 -1.12 21.18 5.80
CA SER A 239 -2.57 21.07 5.62
C SER A 239 -3.22 20.32 6.80
N ALA A 240 -2.58 19.26 7.29
CA ALA A 240 -3.03 18.52 8.47
C ALA A 240 -3.00 19.38 9.73
N LYS A 241 -1.91 20.14 9.96
CA LYS A 241 -1.84 21.10 11.06
C LYS A 241 -2.93 22.16 10.97
N LYS A 242 -3.19 22.69 9.77
CA LYS A 242 -4.29 23.64 9.54
C LYS A 242 -5.64 23.04 9.92
N ALA A 243 -5.92 21.80 9.50
CA ALA A 243 -7.15 21.10 9.85
C ALA A 243 -7.37 21.00 11.36
N LYS A 244 -6.34 20.59 12.11
CA LYS A 244 -6.39 20.52 13.57
C LYS A 244 -6.66 21.89 14.19
N ARG A 245 -5.90 22.92 13.79
CA ARG A 245 -6.05 24.28 14.33
C ARG A 245 -7.47 24.82 14.14
N LEU A 246 -8.06 24.61 12.97
CA LEU A 246 -9.43 25.04 12.68
C LEU A 246 -10.45 24.31 13.57
N ALA A 247 -10.30 22.99 13.74
CA ALA A 247 -11.18 22.23 14.64
C ALA A 247 -11.06 22.67 16.10
N ASP A 248 -9.83 22.88 16.59
CA ASP A 248 -9.60 23.35 17.96
C ASP A 248 -10.20 24.74 18.19
N GLN A 249 -10.07 25.65 17.23
CA GLN A 249 -10.64 27.00 17.32
C GLN A 249 -12.17 26.97 17.44
N GLU A 250 -12.85 26.14 16.65
CA GLU A 250 -14.30 26.00 16.72
C GLU A 250 -14.75 25.43 18.08
N VAL A 251 -14.03 24.44 18.61
CA VAL A 251 -14.28 23.90 19.94
C VAL A 251 -14.08 24.98 21.01
N ILE A 252 -12.92 25.64 21.04
CA ILE A 252 -12.59 26.66 22.05
C ILE A 252 -13.60 27.80 22.03
N ASN A 253 -13.91 28.33 20.84
CA ASN A 253 -14.86 29.43 20.68
C ASN A 253 -16.28 29.03 21.12
N GLY A 254 -16.68 27.79 20.82
CA GLY A 254 -17.95 27.23 21.27
C GLY A 254 -18.05 27.11 22.79
N GLU A 255 -17.04 26.52 23.43
CA GLU A 255 -16.99 26.37 24.90
C GLU A 255 -16.99 27.75 25.60
N LEU A 256 -16.25 28.72 25.09
CA LEU A 256 -16.21 30.08 25.65
C LEU A 256 -17.58 30.79 25.57
N LYS A 257 -18.33 30.58 24.49
CA LYS A 257 -19.70 31.10 24.34
C LYS A 257 -20.65 30.46 25.37
N ASN A 258 -20.57 29.15 25.55
CA ASN A 258 -21.41 28.42 26.52
C ASN A 258 -21.17 28.93 27.95
N ILE A 259 -19.91 29.07 28.36
CA ILE A 259 -19.53 29.60 29.68
C ILE A 259 -20.05 31.03 29.89
N SER A 260 -19.99 31.86 28.84
CA SER A 260 -20.44 33.25 28.92
C SER A 260 -21.96 33.36 29.08
N GLN A 261 -22.72 32.48 28.42
CA GLN A 261 -24.18 32.42 28.54
C GLN A 261 -24.62 31.91 29.92
N GLU A 262 -23.96 30.90 30.47
CA GLU A 262 -24.23 30.40 31.83
C GLU A 262 -24.00 31.47 32.92
N LYS A 263 -23.03 32.36 32.72
CA LYS A 263 -22.76 33.48 33.65
C LYS A 263 -23.76 34.63 33.55
N GLN A 264 -24.44 34.79 32.41
CA GLN A 264 -25.45 35.84 32.21
C GLN A 264 -26.86 35.41 32.64
N GLY A 265 -27.11 34.10 32.74
CA GLY A 265 -28.38 33.54 33.21
C GLY A 265 -28.46 33.25 34.72
N LYS A 266 -27.41 33.57 35.48
CA LYS A 266 -27.36 33.54 36.95
C LYS A 266 -27.34 34.97 37.49
#